data_AF-A0A9P9N8T5-F1
#
_entry.id   AF-A0A9P9N8T5-F1
#
_cell.length_a   1.000
_cell.length_b   1.000
_cell.length_c   1.000
_cell.angle_alpha   90.00
_cell.angle_beta   90.00
_cell.angle_gamma   90.00
#
_symmetry.space_group_name_H-M   'P 1'
#
loop_
_entity.id
_entity.type
_entity.pdbx_description
1 polymer ?
#
loop_
_entity_poly.entity_id
_entity_poly.type
_entity_poly.pdbx_seq_one_letter_code
_entity_poly.pdbx_strand_id
1 'polypeptide(L)'
;MKYSGLYYVPNVSTSLDTSLSTVSTLVQGVETSFQNTTRQNLWSLSYRAFRDTLPHGYQPSTDSEGKPKQFAHTYQHLLHLTALSSNRTYVCTQPPGQQGTVASISVRQQDMYSALVRHQSAALWSARHILSVQQGTTYSGGLCTIQIGELRATREGPQSGAVQSPGVVVCITTIVGGDISDETPPESKGENGTAMEIDEEPKVDFDYAQAVIRDCWARIKDGRDLGRSEIKEVMMAPEDVKGVQEKDAAVRMWCEVLRLRG
;
A
#
# COMPACT_ATOMS: atom_id res chain seq x y z
N MET A 1 1.07 15.04 9.12
CA MET A 1 0.37 13.97 8.36
C MET A 1 1.30 12.77 8.18
N LYS A 2 0.78 11.58 7.87
CA LYS A 2 1.62 10.45 7.46
C LYS A 2 1.78 10.38 5.95
N TYR A 3 2.98 10.08 5.50
CA TYR A 3 3.29 9.82 4.09
C TYR A 3 4.01 8.48 3.98
N SER A 4 3.64 7.65 3.02
CA SER A 4 4.15 6.28 2.92
C SER A 4 4.63 5.95 1.52
N GLY A 5 5.62 5.07 1.47
CA GLY A 5 6.06 4.37 0.27
C GLY A 5 5.99 2.88 0.52
N LEU A 6 5.59 2.14 -0.50
CA LEU A 6 5.40 0.70 -0.46
C LEU A 6 6.29 0.04 -1.51
N TYR A 7 7.09 -0.92 -1.04
CA TYR A 7 7.97 -1.73 -1.85
C TYR A 7 7.45 -3.16 -1.92
N TYR A 8 7.44 -3.74 -3.10
CA TYR A 8 7.12 -5.15 -3.31
C TYR A 8 8.32 -5.86 -3.91
N VAL A 9 8.79 -6.88 -3.19
CA VAL A 9 9.90 -7.76 -3.57
C VAL A 9 9.29 -9.04 -4.16
N PRO A 10 9.33 -9.24 -5.49
CA PRO A 10 8.68 -10.38 -6.14
C PRO A 10 9.41 -11.69 -5.85
N ASN A 11 8.64 -12.72 -5.54
CA ASN A 11 9.14 -14.09 -5.41
C ASN A 11 8.83 -14.90 -6.67
N VAL A 12 9.83 -15.04 -7.55
CA VAL A 12 9.71 -15.74 -8.83
C VAL A 12 9.44 -17.24 -8.65
N SER A 13 9.93 -17.85 -7.57
CA SER A 13 9.69 -19.28 -7.31
C SER A 13 8.27 -19.54 -6.83
N THR A 14 7.56 -18.51 -6.36
CA THR A 14 6.28 -18.59 -5.65
C THR A 14 6.30 -19.45 -4.38
N SER A 15 7.49 -19.91 -3.95
CA SER A 15 7.67 -20.76 -2.77
C SER A 15 7.60 -19.93 -1.50
N LEU A 16 6.81 -20.40 -0.54
CA LEU A 16 6.67 -19.74 0.76
C LEU A 16 8.03 -19.55 1.46
N ASP A 17 8.91 -20.56 1.41
CA ASP A 17 10.20 -20.53 2.10
C ASP A 17 11.11 -19.41 1.56
N THR A 18 11.09 -19.16 0.25
CA THR A 18 11.85 -18.06 -0.37
C THR A 18 11.38 -16.70 0.17
N SER A 19 10.07 -16.50 0.27
CA SER A 19 9.53 -15.24 0.81
C SER A 19 9.82 -15.10 2.31
N LEU A 20 9.75 -16.18 3.09
CA LEU A 20 10.08 -16.15 4.51
C LEU A 20 11.56 -15.82 4.74
N SER A 21 12.47 -16.42 3.95
CA SER A 21 13.90 -16.08 3.97
C SER A 21 14.14 -14.61 3.62
N THR A 22 13.38 -14.08 2.65
CA THR A 22 13.43 -12.66 2.28
C THR A 22 12.95 -11.77 3.43
N VAL A 23 11.86 -12.13 4.11
CA VAL A 23 11.38 -11.43 5.31
C VAL A 23 12.45 -11.41 6.40
N SER A 24 13.06 -12.56 6.71
CA SER A 24 14.13 -12.64 7.70
C SER A 24 15.32 -11.75 7.34
N THR A 25 15.70 -11.72 6.07
CA THR A 25 16.79 -10.87 5.56
C THR A 25 16.48 -9.39 5.73
N LEU A 26 15.25 -8.97 5.43
CA LEU A 26 14.80 -7.58 5.57
C LEU A 26 14.66 -7.17 7.04
N VAL A 27 14.12 -8.05 7.88
CA VAL A 27 14.03 -7.85 9.34
C VAL A 27 15.41 -7.63 9.93
N GLN A 28 16.37 -8.49 9.60
CA GLN A 28 17.75 -8.30 10.04
C GLN A 28 18.32 -6.98 9.50
N GLY A 29 17.94 -6.55 8.29
CA GLY A 29 18.29 -5.24 7.74
C GLY A 29 17.82 -4.07 8.59
N VAL A 30 16.57 -4.12 9.06
CA VAL A 30 16.05 -3.10 9.98
C VAL A 30 16.83 -3.11 11.30
N GLU A 31 17.02 -4.29 11.89
CA GLU A 31 17.66 -4.43 13.21
C GLU A 31 19.13 -4.02 13.19
N THR A 32 19.86 -4.26 12.09
CA THR A 32 21.26 -3.83 11.96
C THR A 32 21.41 -2.35 11.61
N SER A 33 20.51 -1.80 10.79
CA SER A 33 20.65 -0.44 10.26
C SER A 33 20.06 0.63 11.20
N PHE A 34 19.18 0.24 12.14
CA PHE A 34 18.49 1.17 13.02
C PHE A 34 18.52 0.71 14.49
N GLN A 35 19.58 1.11 15.21
CA GLN A 35 19.84 0.70 16.60
C GLN A 35 18.72 1.03 17.60
N ASN A 36 17.93 2.07 17.33
CA ASN A 36 16.86 2.54 18.21
C ASN A 36 15.46 2.12 17.74
N THR A 37 15.34 1.17 16.81
CA THR A 37 14.03 0.68 16.39
C THR A 37 13.44 -0.26 17.44
N THR A 38 12.14 -0.09 17.69
CA THR A 38 11.37 -0.94 18.59
C THR A 38 10.39 -1.75 17.76
N ARG A 39 10.32 -3.06 18.03
CA ARG A 39 9.31 -3.93 17.41
C ARG A 39 7.94 -3.62 18.04
N GLN A 40 6.98 -3.36 17.18
CA GLN A 40 5.61 -2.99 17.55
C GLN A 40 4.64 -4.16 17.32
N ASN A 41 3.35 -3.92 17.55
CA ASN A 41 2.29 -4.90 17.33
C ASN A 41 2.30 -5.47 15.91
N LEU A 42 1.92 -6.74 15.81
CA LEU A 42 1.74 -7.42 14.53
C LEU A 42 0.60 -6.78 13.74
N TRP A 43 0.72 -6.80 12.42
CA TRP A 43 -0.32 -6.37 11.51
C TRP A 43 -0.73 -7.50 10.57
N SER A 44 -1.91 -7.40 9.99
CA SER A 44 -2.41 -8.35 9.02
C SER A 44 -3.10 -7.63 7.86
N LEU A 45 -3.16 -8.34 6.74
CA LEU A 45 -3.79 -7.86 5.52
C LEU A 45 -4.65 -8.96 4.91
N SER A 46 -5.83 -8.57 4.44
CA SER A 46 -6.71 -9.39 3.63
C SER A 46 -7.12 -8.57 2.42
N TYR A 47 -6.77 -9.06 1.24
CA TYR A 47 -6.97 -8.37 -0.02
C TYR A 47 -7.66 -9.27 -1.04
N ARG A 48 -8.69 -8.75 -1.71
CA ARG A 48 -9.36 -9.41 -2.83
C ARG A 48 -9.47 -8.44 -3.99
N ALA A 49 -9.15 -8.90 -5.19
CA ALA A 49 -9.29 -8.11 -6.41
C ALA A 49 -10.34 -8.73 -7.34
N PHE A 50 -11.21 -7.89 -7.85
CA PHE A 50 -12.16 -8.18 -8.91
C PHE A 50 -11.83 -7.31 -10.10
N ARG A 51 -11.96 -7.87 -11.30
CA ARG A 51 -11.73 -7.17 -12.57
C ARG A 51 -12.99 -7.21 -13.39
N ASP A 52 -13.32 -6.11 -14.05
CA ASP A 52 -14.47 -6.10 -14.95
C ASP A 52 -14.36 -7.18 -16.05
N THR A 53 -15.51 -7.70 -16.46
CA THR A 53 -15.63 -8.61 -17.60
C THR A 53 -15.68 -7.81 -18.90
N LEU A 54 -15.14 -8.37 -19.98
CA LEU A 54 -15.22 -7.73 -21.30
C LEU A 54 -16.68 -7.57 -21.71
N PRO A 55 -17.11 -6.37 -22.17
CA PRO A 55 -18.45 -6.18 -22.71
C PRO A 55 -18.72 -7.14 -23.88
N HIS A 56 -19.96 -7.61 -23.99
CA HIS A 56 -20.38 -8.42 -25.14
C HIS A 56 -20.16 -7.65 -26.45
N GLY A 57 -19.48 -8.27 -27.41
CA GLY A 57 -19.17 -7.65 -28.70
C GLY A 57 -17.98 -6.70 -28.68
N TYR A 58 -17.19 -6.64 -27.59
CA TYR A 58 -15.94 -5.88 -27.59
C TYR A 58 -15.01 -6.38 -28.70
N GLN A 59 -14.67 -5.47 -29.62
CA GLN A 59 -13.61 -5.68 -30.60
C GLN A 59 -12.40 -4.82 -30.21
N PRO A 60 -11.22 -5.42 -30.02
CA PRO A 60 -10.03 -4.67 -29.67
C PRO A 60 -9.66 -3.73 -30.82
N SER A 61 -9.46 -2.44 -30.52
CA SER A 61 -8.89 -1.52 -31.49
C SER A 61 -7.44 -1.93 -31.79
N THR A 62 -6.97 -1.68 -33.01
CA THR A 62 -5.56 -1.90 -33.35
C THR A 62 -4.74 -0.64 -33.05
N ASP A 63 -3.49 -0.83 -32.66
CA ASP A 63 -2.51 0.25 -32.56
C ASP A 63 -1.96 0.63 -33.95
N SER A 64 -1.02 1.57 -33.98
CA SER A 64 -0.36 2.02 -35.22
C SER A 64 0.42 0.93 -35.94
N GLU A 65 0.73 -0.19 -35.28
CA GLU A 65 1.42 -1.35 -35.85
C GLU A 65 0.43 -2.46 -36.27
N GLY A 66 -0.88 -2.22 -36.13
CA GLY A 66 -1.92 -3.20 -36.41
C GLY A 66 -2.10 -4.26 -35.32
N LYS A 67 -1.46 -4.12 -34.16
CA LYS A 67 -1.61 -5.07 -33.04
C LYS A 67 -2.84 -4.73 -32.20
N PRO A 68 -3.60 -5.72 -31.71
CA PRO A 68 -4.74 -5.47 -30.83
C PRO A 68 -4.30 -4.77 -29.53
N LYS A 69 -4.89 -3.60 -29.25
CA LYS A 69 -4.71 -2.87 -27.99
C LYS A 69 -5.36 -3.67 -26.86
N GLN A 70 -4.61 -3.86 -25.78
CA GLN A 70 -5.13 -4.53 -24.60
C GLN A 70 -6.29 -3.72 -23.99
N PHE A 71 -7.37 -4.41 -23.63
CA PHE A 71 -8.49 -3.77 -22.94
C PHE A 71 -8.04 -3.24 -21.58
N ALA A 72 -8.31 -1.96 -21.33
CA ALA A 72 -7.96 -1.31 -20.07
C ALA A 72 -9.05 -1.60 -19.05
N HIS A 73 -8.82 -2.63 -18.22
CA HIS A 73 -9.78 -3.11 -17.24
C HIS A 73 -9.96 -2.16 -16.05
N THR A 74 -11.20 -2.08 -15.57
CA THR A 74 -11.52 -1.53 -14.24
C THR A 74 -11.29 -2.58 -13.17
N TYR A 75 -10.71 -2.18 -12.04
CA TYR A 75 -10.54 -3.04 -10.89
C TYR A 75 -11.39 -2.58 -9.70
N GLN A 76 -11.92 -3.54 -8.97
CA GLN A 76 -12.50 -3.33 -7.65
C GLN A 76 -11.70 -4.13 -6.62
N HIS A 77 -11.18 -3.43 -5.63
CA HIS A 77 -10.33 -3.96 -4.58
C HIS A 77 -11.07 -3.95 -3.26
N LEU A 78 -10.99 -5.04 -2.51
CA LEU A 78 -11.35 -5.09 -1.10
C LEU A 78 -10.06 -5.22 -0.31
N LEU A 79 -9.74 -4.24 0.52
CA LEU A 79 -8.53 -4.19 1.33
C LEU A 79 -8.91 -4.00 2.81
N HIS A 80 -8.62 -5.01 3.63
CA HIS A 80 -8.56 -4.86 5.08
C HIS A 80 -7.10 -4.89 5.50
N LEU A 81 -6.64 -3.82 6.13
CA LEU A 81 -5.28 -3.66 6.63
C LEU A 81 -5.35 -3.11 8.06
N THR A 82 -4.96 -3.93 9.03
CA THR A 82 -5.12 -3.58 10.46
C THR A 82 -4.30 -2.36 10.87
N ALA A 83 -3.24 -2.05 10.13
CA ALA A 83 -2.44 -0.84 10.30
C ALA A 83 -3.19 0.46 9.97
N LEU A 84 -4.17 0.42 9.05
CA LEU A 84 -5.00 1.57 8.70
C LEU A 84 -6.25 1.65 9.58
N SER A 85 -6.91 0.51 9.79
CA SER A 85 -8.08 0.37 10.64
C SER A 85 -8.28 -1.09 11.03
N SER A 86 -8.57 -1.36 12.30
CA SER A 86 -8.82 -2.71 12.82
C SER A 86 -10.23 -3.24 12.53
N ASN A 87 -11.17 -2.39 12.09
CA ASN A 87 -12.58 -2.74 11.96
C ASN A 87 -13.22 -2.33 10.63
N ARG A 88 -12.43 -1.85 9.66
CA ARG A 88 -12.91 -1.41 8.36
C ARG A 88 -12.23 -2.17 7.23
N THR A 89 -13.02 -2.55 6.24
CA THR A 89 -12.54 -2.97 4.93
C THR A 89 -12.77 -1.83 3.95
N TYR A 90 -11.73 -1.46 3.22
CA TYR A 90 -11.79 -0.44 2.20
C TYR A 90 -12.15 -1.08 0.86
N VAL A 91 -13.11 -0.48 0.16
CA VAL A 91 -13.48 -0.84 -1.21
C VAL A 91 -12.93 0.25 -2.12
N CYS A 92 -11.95 -0.09 -2.96
CA CYS A 92 -11.38 0.85 -3.93
C CYS A 92 -11.80 0.43 -5.34
N THR A 93 -12.45 1.32 -6.09
CA THR A 93 -12.76 1.10 -7.51
C THR A 93 -11.83 1.97 -8.34
N GLN A 94 -11.04 1.35 -9.22
CA GLN A 94 -10.01 2.01 -10.04
C GLN A 94 -10.32 1.83 -11.53
N PRO A 95 -11.03 2.80 -12.16
CA PRO A 95 -11.19 2.83 -13.61
C PRO A 95 -9.85 3.07 -14.32
N PRO A 96 -9.72 2.65 -15.58
CA PRO A 96 -8.50 2.86 -16.35
C PRO A 96 -8.21 4.36 -16.54
N GLY A 97 -6.99 4.79 -16.18
CA GLY A 97 -6.55 6.17 -16.36
C GLY A 97 -7.23 7.20 -15.44
N GLN A 98 -7.98 6.76 -14.43
CA GLN A 98 -8.62 7.64 -13.46
C GLN A 98 -8.13 7.34 -12.04
N GLN A 99 -8.26 8.33 -11.17
CA GLN A 99 -8.01 8.14 -9.76
C GLN A 99 -9.08 7.23 -9.15
N GLY A 100 -8.66 6.26 -8.34
CA GLY A 100 -9.59 5.33 -7.69
C GLY A 100 -10.52 6.02 -6.69
N THR A 101 -11.78 5.61 -6.66
CA THR A 101 -12.72 6.00 -5.59
C THR A 101 -12.58 5.02 -4.43
N VAL A 102 -12.47 5.53 -3.20
CA VAL A 102 -12.36 4.72 -1.99
C VAL A 102 -13.63 4.89 -1.15
N ALA A 103 -14.19 3.76 -0.72
CA ALA A 103 -15.25 3.69 0.27
C ALA A 103 -14.83 2.73 1.40
N SER A 104 -15.53 2.75 2.53
CA SER A 104 -15.29 1.78 3.60
C SER A 104 -16.56 1.10 4.08
N ILE A 105 -16.46 -0.19 4.36
CA ILE A 105 -17.50 -1.02 4.97
C ILE A 105 -16.98 -1.60 6.29
N SER A 106 -17.88 -2.15 7.11
CA SER A 106 -17.45 -2.89 8.30
C SER A 106 -16.69 -4.16 7.89
N VAL A 107 -15.62 -4.50 8.61
CA VAL A 107 -14.89 -5.76 8.35
C VAL A 107 -15.80 -7.00 8.43
N ARG A 108 -16.85 -6.95 9.25
CA ARG A 108 -17.86 -8.03 9.36
C ARG A 108 -18.67 -8.22 8.07
N GLN A 109 -18.73 -7.22 7.20
CA GLN A 109 -19.46 -7.26 5.94
C GLN A 109 -18.56 -7.69 4.76
N GLN A 110 -17.25 -7.82 4.96
CA GLN A 110 -16.28 -8.09 3.91
C GLN A 110 -16.62 -9.36 3.11
N ASP A 111 -16.86 -10.48 3.80
CA ASP A 111 -17.12 -11.76 3.14
C ASP A 111 -18.46 -11.77 2.42
N MET A 112 -19.49 -11.17 3.03
CA MET A 112 -20.81 -11.01 2.41
C MET A 112 -20.73 -10.15 1.14
N TYR A 113 -20.02 -9.02 1.19
CA TYR A 113 -19.81 -8.15 0.02
C TYR A 113 -19.06 -8.90 -1.08
N SER A 114 -17.97 -9.59 -0.74
CA SER A 114 -17.19 -10.38 -1.69
C SER A 114 -18.03 -11.49 -2.34
N ALA A 115 -18.89 -12.17 -1.57
CA ALA A 115 -19.80 -13.19 -2.09
C ALA A 115 -20.84 -12.59 -3.03
N LEU A 116 -21.38 -11.41 -2.70
CA LEU A 116 -22.30 -10.67 -3.57
C LEU A 116 -21.64 -10.34 -4.90
N VAL A 117 -20.46 -9.72 -4.90
CA VAL A 117 -19.74 -9.38 -6.14
C VAL A 117 -19.46 -10.63 -6.98
N ARG A 118 -19.04 -11.72 -6.34
CA ARG A 118 -18.68 -12.97 -7.01
C ARG A 118 -19.87 -13.72 -7.61
N HIS A 119 -21.00 -13.77 -6.91
CA HIS A 119 -22.11 -14.64 -7.28
C HIS A 119 -23.28 -13.88 -7.92
N GLN A 120 -23.61 -12.71 -7.39
CA GLN A 120 -24.72 -11.88 -7.89
C GLN A 120 -24.27 -10.96 -9.02
N SER A 121 -23.00 -10.54 -9.02
CA SER A 121 -22.43 -9.63 -10.03
C SER A 121 -21.38 -10.29 -10.94
N ALA A 122 -21.43 -11.62 -11.07
CA ALA A 122 -20.46 -12.39 -11.86
C ALA A 122 -20.41 -12.00 -13.35
N ALA A 123 -21.52 -11.47 -13.88
CA ALA A 123 -21.61 -10.98 -15.25
C ALA A 123 -20.90 -9.64 -15.49
N LEU A 124 -20.51 -8.94 -14.40
CA LEU A 124 -19.79 -7.67 -14.44
C LEU A 124 -18.37 -7.80 -13.92
N TRP A 125 -18.14 -8.74 -12.99
CA TRP A 125 -16.89 -8.86 -12.26
C TRP A 125 -16.37 -10.29 -12.25
N SER A 126 -15.08 -10.42 -12.52
CA SER A 126 -14.30 -11.66 -12.43
C SER A 126 -13.33 -11.57 -11.25
N ALA A 127 -13.32 -12.57 -10.37
CA ALA A 127 -12.32 -12.65 -9.30
C ALA A 127 -10.92 -12.87 -9.88
N ARG A 128 -9.90 -12.17 -9.35
CA ARG A 128 -8.50 -12.30 -9.81
C ARG A 128 -7.60 -12.91 -8.76
N HIS A 129 -7.35 -12.18 -7.68
CA HIS A 129 -6.38 -12.58 -6.66
C HIS A 129 -6.95 -12.39 -5.26
N ILE A 130 -6.53 -13.30 -4.38
CA ILE A 130 -6.79 -13.22 -2.95
C ILE A 130 -5.44 -13.31 -2.28
N LEU A 131 -5.06 -12.20 -1.65
CA LEU A 131 -3.76 -12.05 -1.02
C LEU A 131 -3.96 -11.81 0.47
N SER A 132 -3.05 -12.32 1.28
CA SER A 132 -3.09 -12.07 2.72
C SER A 132 -1.69 -11.96 3.32
N VAL A 133 -1.58 -11.15 4.37
CA VAL A 133 -0.46 -11.17 5.31
C VAL A 133 -1.03 -11.60 6.65
N GLN A 134 -0.57 -12.71 7.20
CA GLN A 134 -1.12 -13.24 8.47
C GLN A 134 -0.46 -12.62 9.70
N GLN A 135 0.87 -12.45 9.67
CA GLN A 135 1.67 -11.99 10.81
C GLN A 135 2.77 -11.04 10.33
N GLY A 136 2.38 -9.87 9.85
CA GLY A 136 3.32 -8.82 9.49
C GLY A 136 4.00 -8.24 10.74
N THR A 137 5.27 -7.89 10.61
CA THR A 137 6.03 -7.24 11.68
C THR A 137 6.09 -5.73 11.44
N THR A 138 5.98 -4.95 12.52
CA THR A 138 6.13 -3.50 12.50
C THR A 138 7.36 -3.11 13.33
N TYR A 139 8.18 -2.19 12.82
CA TYR A 139 9.26 -1.52 13.54
C TYR A 139 8.97 -0.03 13.56
N SER A 140 9.23 0.63 14.69
CA SER A 140 9.13 2.09 14.82
C SER A 140 10.42 2.63 15.41
N GLY A 141 11.02 3.63 14.76
CA GLY A 141 12.24 4.28 15.26
C GLY A 141 12.65 5.47 14.40
N GLY A 142 13.14 6.53 15.05
CA GLY A 142 13.51 7.78 14.37
C GLY A 142 12.32 8.40 13.63
N LEU A 143 12.51 8.69 12.34
CA LEU A 143 11.51 9.33 11.48
C LEU A 143 10.59 8.33 10.75
N CYS A 144 10.82 7.02 10.88
CA CYS A 144 10.15 6.00 10.07
C CYS A 144 9.43 4.94 10.91
N THR A 145 8.27 4.52 10.41
CA THR A 145 7.61 3.26 10.78
C THR A 145 7.73 2.30 9.60
N ILE A 146 8.24 1.10 9.83
CA ILE A 146 8.52 0.10 8.79
C ILE A 146 7.64 -1.13 9.05
N GLN A 147 6.89 -1.55 8.05
CA GLN A 147 6.02 -2.72 8.11
C GLN A 147 6.46 -3.74 7.06
N ILE A 148 6.82 -4.94 7.50
CA ILE A 148 7.28 -6.03 6.64
C ILE A 148 6.29 -7.19 6.73
N GLY A 149 5.87 -7.72 5.59
CA GLY A 149 4.92 -8.83 5.55
C GLY A 149 5.12 -9.73 4.33
N GLU A 150 5.07 -11.04 4.55
CA GLU A 150 5.01 -12.04 3.48
C GLU A 150 3.57 -12.11 2.93
N LEU A 151 3.43 -12.01 1.60
CA LEU A 151 2.15 -12.12 0.92
C LEU A 151 1.86 -13.56 0.53
N ARG A 152 0.74 -14.09 1.00
CA ARG A 152 0.21 -15.41 0.64
C ARG A 152 -0.92 -15.27 -0.37
N ALA A 153 -0.80 -15.94 -1.50
CA ALA A 153 -1.88 -16.12 -2.45
C ALA A 153 -2.68 -17.39 -2.10
N THR A 154 -3.99 -17.24 -1.99
CA THR A 154 -4.91 -18.36 -1.80
C THR A 154 -5.84 -18.50 -3.00
N ARG A 155 -6.15 -19.75 -3.37
CA ARG A 155 -7.22 -20.06 -4.31
C ARG A 155 -8.46 -20.40 -3.51
N GLU A 156 -9.60 -19.85 -3.90
CA GLU A 156 -10.88 -20.30 -3.38
C GLU A 156 -11.42 -21.43 -4.23
N GLY A 157 -11.78 -22.55 -3.59
CA GLY A 157 -12.42 -23.67 -4.24
C GLY A 157 -12.26 -24.96 -3.43
N PRO A 158 -12.95 -26.05 -3.82
CA PRO A 158 -12.86 -27.35 -3.13
C PRO A 158 -11.46 -27.96 -3.14
N GLN A 159 -10.60 -27.51 -4.06
CA GLN A 159 -9.20 -27.91 -4.18
C GLN A 159 -8.29 -26.74 -3.76
N SER A 160 -8.31 -26.41 -2.48
CA SER A 160 -7.30 -25.53 -1.88
C SER A 160 -5.94 -26.20 -1.99
N GLY A 161 -5.15 -25.81 -2.99
CA GLY A 161 -3.77 -26.28 -3.17
C GLY A 161 -2.83 -25.73 -2.10
N ALA A 162 -1.55 -26.08 -2.20
CA ALA A 162 -0.50 -25.52 -1.36
C ALA A 162 -0.49 -23.99 -1.44
N VAL A 163 -0.26 -23.33 -0.30
CA VAL A 163 -0.16 -21.86 -0.22
C VAL A 163 1.05 -21.39 -1.02
N GLN A 164 0.81 -20.52 -1.99
CA GLN A 164 1.87 -19.89 -2.78
C GLN A 164 2.16 -18.50 -2.22
N SER A 165 3.42 -18.07 -2.30
CA SER A 165 3.81 -16.74 -1.87
C SER A 165 4.28 -15.91 -3.07
N PRO A 166 3.50 -14.95 -3.57
CA PRO A 166 3.94 -14.05 -4.63
C PRO A 166 5.12 -13.15 -4.23
N GLY A 167 5.39 -12.94 -2.93
CA GLY A 167 6.54 -12.13 -2.51
C GLY A 167 6.38 -11.48 -1.15
N VAL A 168 7.13 -10.41 -0.93
CA VAL A 168 7.18 -9.66 0.33
C VAL A 168 6.81 -8.21 0.06
N VAL A 169 6.06 -7.60 0.99
CA VAL A 169 5.77 -6.16 0.99
C VAL A 169 6.47 -5.47 2.14
N VAL A 170 6.97 -4.27 1.87
CA VAL A 170 7.60 -3.38 2.86
C VAL A 170 6.97 -2.00 2.73
N CYS A 171 6.19 -1.58 3.73
CA CYS A 171 5.65 -0.23 3.82
C CYS A 171 6.53 0.60 4.75
N ILE A 172 7.01 1.74 4.28
CA ILE A 172 7.76 2.70 5.08
C ILE A 172 6.93 3.97 5.16
N THR A 173 6.62 4.40 6.37
CA THR A 173 5.81 5.57 6.66
C THR A 173 6.63 6.58 7.44
N THR A 174 6.61 7.84 7.02
CA THR A 174 7.20 8.99 7.72
C THR A 174 6.12 10.02 8.05
N ILE A 175 6.44 10.97 8.92
CA ILE A 175 5.57 12.10 9.27
C ILE A 175 6.04 13.34 8.51
N VAL A 176 5.11 14.05 7.86
CA VAL A 176 5.38 15.27 7.10
C VAL A 176 4.49 16.40 7.62
N GLY A 177 5.04 17.63 7.69
CA GLY A 177 4.30 18.82 8.14
C GLY A 177 3.90 18.78 9.62
N GLY A 178 4.66 18.06 10.46
CA GLY A 178 4.60 18.28 11.91
C GLY A 178 5.55 19.42 12.24
N ASP A 179 5.07 20.44 12.97
CA ASP A 179 5.95 21.45 13.56
C ASP A 179 6.97 20.73 14.46
N ILE A 180 8.18 20.54 13.93
CA ILE A 180 9.37 20.28 14.75
C ILE A 180 9.86 21.64 15.29
N SER A 181 8.93 22.48 15.74
CA SER A 181 9.28 23.70 16.45
C SER A 181 9.64 23.27 17.86
N ASP A 182 10.95 23.18 18.07
CA ASP A 182 11.61 23.17 19.36
C ASP A 182 10.85 24.01 20.39
N GLU A 183 10.78 23.45 21.60
CA GLU A 183 10.33 24.05 22.85
C GLU A 183 11.00 25.41 23.11
N THR A 184 10.55 26.46 22.44
CA THR A 184 10.91 27.83 22.81
C THR A 184 9.82 28.30 23.78
N PRO A 185 10.14 28.54 25.07
CA PRO A 185 9.15 29.01 26.03
C PRO A 185 8.58 30.36 25.54
N PRO A 186 7.29 30.64 25.78
CA PRO A 186 6.70 31.91 25.41
C PRO A 186 7.25 33.01 26.33
N GLU A 187 8.32 33.69 25.91
CA GLU A 187 8.73 34.95 26.52
C GLU A 187 7.74 36.06 26.13
N SER A 188 6.84 36.34 27.08
CA SER A 188 6.25 37.62 27.43
C SER A 188 6.24 38.77 26.40
N LYS A 189 5.02 39.07 25.95
CA LYS A 189 4.39 40.42 25.79
C LYS A 189 5.27 41.59 25.33
N GLY A 190 5.00 42.04 24.11
CA GLY A 190 5.12 43.44 23.68
C GLY A 190 3.98 43.77 22.71
N GLU A 191 2.99 44.52 23.18
CA GLU A 191 1.84 45.00 22.40
C GLU A 191 2.27 45.97 21.28
N ASN A 192 1.53 45.91 20.17
CA ASN A 192 1.53 46.77 18.97
C ASN A 192 2.29 46.25 17.73
N GLY A 193 1.53 45.69 16.80
CA GLY A 193 1.96 45.48 15.42
C GLY A 193 0.91 44.73 14.61
N THR A 194 0.14 45.49 13.80
CA THR A 194 -0.52 45.09 12.54
C THR A 194 -0.67 43.57 12.29
N ALA A 195 -1.91 43.09 12.36
CA ALA A 195 -2.30 41.79 11.85
C ALA A 195 -2.06 41.71 10.33
N MET A 196 -0.92 41.16 9.92
CA MET A 196 -0.79 40.55 8.60
C MET A 196 -1.39 39.15 8.72
N GLU A 197 -2.53 38.94 8.07
CA GLU A 197 -3.00 37.60 7.70
C GLU A 197 -1.93 36.95 6.83
N ILE A 198 -1.00 36.23 7.45
CA ILE A 198 -0.11 35.30 6.77
C ILE A 198 -0.91 34.00 6.66
N ASP A 199 -1.79 33.96 5.66
CA ASP A 199 -2.59 32.79 5.29
C ASP A 199 -1.76 31.85 4.39
N GLU A 200 -0.46 31.69 4.71
CA GLU A 200 0.39 30.71 4.05
C GLU A 200 0.24 29.38 4.79
N GLU A 201 -0.68 28.54 4.31
CA GLU A 201 -0.75 27.14 4.73
C GLU A 201 0.66 26.53 4.63
N PRO A 202 1.19 25.91 5.70
CA PRO A 202 2.55 25.37 5.70
C PRO A 202 2.70 24.38 4.55
N LYS A 203 3.57 24.73 3.59
CA LYS A 203 3.81 23.92 2.39
C LYS A 203 4.50 22.62 2.80
N VAL A 204 3.73 21.54 2.82
CA VAL A 204 4.22 20.19 3.09
C VAL A 204 5.28 19.78 2.05
N ASP A 205 6.50 19.46 2.51
CA ASP A 205 7.60 18.99 1.65
C ASP A 205 7.51 17.47 1.42
N PHE A 206 6.80 17.08 0.38
CA PHE A 206 6.68 15.67 -0.02
C PHE A 206 7.95 15.11 -0.65
N ASP A 207 8.81 15.95 -1.24
CA ASP A 207 10.06 15.52 -1.87
C ASP A 207 11.05 15.06 -0.80
N TYR A 208 11.14 15.80 0.31
CA TYR A 208 11.88 15.38 1.51
C TYR A 208 11.34 14.06 2.05
N ALA A 209 10.02 13.91 2.17
CA ALA A 209 9.40 12.68 2.68
C ALA A 209 9.72 11.46 1.81
N GLN A 210 9.66 11.61 0.47
CA GLN A 210 10.05 10.56 -0.47
C GLN A 210 11.53 10.22 -0.36
N ALA A 211 12.41 11.23 -0.23
CA ALA A 211 13.84 11.02 -0.07
C ALA A 211 14.15 10.25 1.22
N VAL A 212 13.52 10.60 2.34
CA VAL A 212 13.65 9.87 3.62
C VAL A 212 13.20 8.43 3.49
N ILE A 213 12.07 8.16 2.82
CA ILE A 213 11.59 6.80 2.59
C ILE A 213 12.56 5.99 1.72
N ARG A 214 13.11 6.58 0.66
CA ARG A 214 14.08 5.92 -0.23
C ARG A 214 15.41 5.67 0.47
N ASP A 215 15.89 6.59 1.28
CA ASP A 215 17.09 6.40 2.10
C ASP A 215 16.88 5.28 3.13
N CYS A 216 15.74 5.29 3.82
CA CYS A 216 15.36 4.22 4.73
C CYS A 216 15.37 2.85 4.03
N TRP A 217 14.73 2.75 2.85
CA TRP A 217 14.75 1.53 2.05
C TRP A 217 16.15 1.12 1.62
N ALA A 218 16.98 2.08 1.16
CA ALA A 218 18.36 1.82 0.76
C ALA A 218 19.18 1.21 1.90
N ARG A 219 19.04 1.73 3.12
CA ARG A 219 19.71 1.19 4.33
C ARG A 219 19.19 -0.17 4.76
N ILE A 220 17.90 -0.47 4.57
CA ILE A 220 17.34 -1.80 4.89
C ILE A 220 17.93 -2.86 3.97
N LYS A 221 18.09 -2.56 2.68
CA LYS A 221 18.56 -3.53 1.67
C LYS A 221 20.08 -3.55 1.45
N ASP A 222 20.82 -2.63 2.07
CA ASP A 222 22.25 -2.51 1.83
C ASP A 222 23.01 -3.80 2.15
N GLY A 223 23.88 -4.22 1.24
CA GLY A 223 24.65 -5.48 1.35
C GLY A 223 23.83 -6.78 1.36
N ARG A 224 22.52 -6.74 1.05
CA ARG A 224 21.62 -7.92 1.14
C ARG A 224 21.16 -8.37 -0.23
N ASP A 225 21.19 -9.69 -0.45
CA ASP A 225 20.65 -10.30 -1.66
C ASP A 225 19.14 -10.55 -1.50
N LEU A 226 18.34 -9.80 -2.25
CA LEU A 226 16.87 -9.97 -2.34
C LEU A 226 16.47 -10.74 -3.61
N GLY A 227 17.45 -11.33 -4.31
CA GLY A 227 17.27 -11.98 -5.59
C GLY A 227 17.40 -11.02 -6.79
N ARG A 228 17.17 -11.56 -7.99
CA ARG A 228 17.31 -10.83 -9.27
C ARG A 228 16.04 -10.12 -9.74
N SER A 229 14.98 -10.16 -8.93
CA SER A 229 13.69 -9.57 -9.27
C SER A 229 13.74 -8.05 -9.18
N GLU A 230 13.14 -7.37 -10.15
CA GLU A 230 12.92 -5.94 -10.06
C GLU A 230 11.94 -5.63 -8.91
N ILE A 231 12.34 -4.75 -8.00
CA ILE A 231 11.53 -4.36 -6.84
C ILE A 231 10.57 -3.27 -7.28
N LYS A 232 9.27 -3.49 -7.13
CA LYS A 232 8.24 -2.48 -7.45
C LYS A 232 8.17 -1.47 -6.30
N GLU A 233 8.31 -0.19 -6.61
CA GLU A 233 8.11 0.94 -5.69
C GLU A 233 6.82 1.68 -6.06
N VAL A 234 5.99 2.01 -5.05
CA VAL A 234 4.83 2.90 -5.20
C VAL A 234 4.78 3.84 -4.01
N MET A 235 4.75 5.14 -4.28
CA MET A 235 4.60 6.19 -3.27
C MET A 235 3.14 6.63 -3.17
N MET A 236 2.71 7.10 -1.99
CA MET A 236 1.43 7.80 -1.85
C MET A 236 1.40 9.05 -2.75
N ALA A 237 0.29 9.28 -3.45
CA ALA A 237 0.12 10.47 -4.28
C ALA A 237 0.01 11.72 -3.38
N PRO A 238 0.86 12.77 -3.57
CA PRO A 238 0.86 13.97 -2.73
C PRO A 238 -0.47 14.73 -2.73
N GLU A 239 -1.16 14.72 -3.87
CA GLU A 239 -2.46 15.39 -4.08
C GLU A 239 -3.55 14.86 -3.15
N ASP A 240 -3.42 13.61 -2.70
CA ASP A 240 -4.43 12.90 -1.91
C ASP A 240 -4.20 13.01 -0.41
N VAL A 241 -3.09 13.61 0.02
CA VAL A 241 -2.74 13.65 1.45
C VAL A 241 -3.32 14.89 2.13
N LYS A 242 -3.77 15.90 1.38
CA LYS A 242 -4.39 17.10 1.96
C LYS A 242 -5.74 16.77 2.64
N GLY A 243 -5.84 17.03 3.95
CA GLY A 243 -7.07 16.86 4.73
C GLY A 243 -7.40 15.41 5.13
N VAL A 244 -8.68 15.04 5.08
CA VAL A 244 -9.21 13.75 5.59
C VAL A 244 -8.81 12.55 4.69
N GLN A 245 -8.14 12.78 3.57
CA GLN A 245 -7.90 11.80 2.51
C GLN A 245 -6.61 10.96 2.65
N GLU A 246 -5.78 11.17 3.68
CA GLU A 246 -4.54 10.41 3.93
C GLU A 246 -4.75 8.89 3.85
N LYS A 247 -5.86 8.40 4.43
CA LYS A 247 -6.18 6.96 4.44
C LYS A 247 -6.55 6.46 3.05
N ASP A 248 -7.29 7.25 2.27
CA ASP A 248 -7.71 6.88 0.92
C ASP A 248 -6.49 6.83 -0.01
N ALA A 249 -5.56 7.78 0.13
CA ALA A 249 -4.27 7.78 -0.54
C ALA A 249 -3.47 6.50 -0.25
N ALA A 250 -3.39 6.11 1.03
CA ALA A 250 -2.73 4.88 1.44
C ALA A 250 -3.42 3.64 0.86
N VAL A 251 -4.75 3.59 0.87
CA VAL A 251 -5.53 2.50 0.26
C VAL A 251 -5.23 2.37 -1.23
N ARG A 252 -5.21 3.48 -1.98
CA ARG A 252 -4.88 3.46 -3.42
C ARG A 252 -3.47 2.94 -3.67
N MET A 253 -2.49 3.40 -2.89
CA MET A 253 -1.09 2.92 -2.96
C MET A 253 -1.02 1.40 -2.75
N TRP A 254 -1.68 0.89 -1.69
CA TRP A 254 -1.73 -0.54 -1.40
C TRP A 254 -2.42 -1.32 -2.53
N CYS A 255 -3.55 -0.83 -3.05
CA CYS A 255 -4.26 -1.49 -4.16
C CYS A 255 -3.40 -1.56 -5.43
N GLU A 256 -2.64 -0.51 -5.73
CA GLU A 256 -1.74 -0.47 -6.90
C GLU A 256 -0.59 -1.48 -6.77
N VAL A 257 0.01 -1.63 -5.59
CA VAL A 257 1.05 -2.64 -5.36
C VAL A 257 0.50 -4.06 -5.41
N LEU A 258 -0.67 -4.29 -4.82
CA LEU A 258 -1.30 -5.62 -4.73
C LEU A 258 -2.03 -6.04 -6.01
N ARG A 259 -2.16 -5.15 -6.99
CA ARG A 259 -2.59 -5.47 -8.35
C ARG A 259 -1.43 -6.15 -9.10
N LEU A 260 -1.19 -7.42 -8.74
CA LEU A 260 -0.26 -8.29 -9.44
C LEU A 260 -0.72 -8.52 -10.88
N ARG A 261 0.21 -8.78 -11.81
CA ARG A 261 -0.11 -8.98 -13.23
C ARG A 261 -1.11 -10.15 -13.40
N GLY A 262 -2.29 -9.86 -13.97
CA GLY A 262 -3.37 -10.84 -14.21
C GLY A 262 -4.52 -10.32 -15.06
#